data_AF-A0A392UHS1-F1
#
_entry.id   AF-A0A392UHS1-F1
#
_cell.length_a   1.000
_cell.length_b   1.000
_cell.length_c   1.000
_cell.angle_alpha   90.00
_cell.angle_beta   90.00
_cell.angle_gamma   90.00
#
_symmetry.space_group_name_H-M   'P 1'
#
loop_
_entity.id
_entity.type
_entity.pdbx_description
1 polymer ?
#
loop_
_entity_poly.entity_id
_entity_poly.type
_entity_poly.pdbx_seq_one_letter_code
_entity_poly.pdbx_strand_id
1 'polypeptide(L)' 'NRAAEIEAAVAAAVAAANENGKANETDSEDENMEESQPLAQILWDTQVPPNFKIPHLPTFDGKTDPKEHLMAVGTETAI' A
#
# COMPACT_ATOMS: atom_id res chain seq x y z
N ASN A 1 -19.39 -17.61 -4.48
CA ASN A 1 -19.92 -16.24 -4.19
C ASN A 1 -18.70 -15.38 -4.00
N ARG A 2 -18.28 -14.61 -5.01
CA ARG A 2 -16.96 -13.97 -5.03
C ARG A 2 -16.64 -13.10 -3.81
N ALA A 3 -17.66 -12.44 -3.26
CA ALA A 3 -17.53 -11.68 -2.00
C ALA A 3 -17.16 -12.58 -0.80
N ALA A 4 -17.78 -13.76 -0.68
CA ALA A 4 -17.48 -14.70 0.40
C ALA A 4 -16.08 -15.33 0.27
N GLU A 5 -15.56 -15.47 -0.96
CA GLU A 5 -14.21 -15.97 -1.21
C GLU A 5 -13.13 -14.97 -0.81
N ILE A 6 -13.37 -13.66 -0.98
CA ILE A 6 -12.47 -12.59 -0.56
C ILE A 6 -12.41 -12.50 0.97
N GLU A 7 -13.58 -12.50 1.64
CA GLU A 7 -13.65 -12.49 3.12
C GLU A 7 -12.94 -13.69 3.74
N ALA A 8 -13.08 -14.87 3.14
CA ALA A 8 -12.40 -16.08 3.61
C ALA A 8 -10.87 -16.01 3.42
N ALA A 9 -10.39 -15.44 2.32
CA ALA A 9 -8.96 -15.25 2.08
C ALA A 9 -8.34 -14.24 3.07
N VAL A 10 -9.07 -13.17 3.40
CA VAL A 10 -8.65 -12.19 4.41
C VAL A 10 -8.58 -12.83 5.80
N ALA A 11 -9.62 -13.57 6.19
CA ALA A 11 -9.64 -14.27 7.49
C ALA A 11 -8.50 -15.30 7.63
N ALA A 12 -8.18 -16.03 6.55
CA ALA A 12 -7.08 -17.00 6.56
C ALA A 12 -5.70 -16.34 6.70
N ALA A 13 -5.47 -15.20 6.03
CA ALA A 13 -4.24 -14.44 6.16
C ALA A 13 -4.05 -13.90 7.60
N VAL A 14 -5.12 -13.40 8.23
CA VAL A 14 -5.11 -12.91 9.61
C VAL A 14 -4.85 -14.05 10.61
N ALA A 15 -5.43 -15.24 10.40
CA ALA A 15 -5.19 -16.40 11.25
C ALA A 15 -3.73 -16.87 11.17
N ALA A 16 -3.17 -16.99 9.96
CA ALA A 16 -1.78 -17.39 9.76
C ALA A 16 -0.77 -16.41 10.37
N ALA A 17 -1.09 -15.11 10.38
CA ALA A 17 -0.26 -14.09 11.05
C ALA A 17 -0.28 -14.26 12.58
N ASN A 18 -1.45 -14.54 13.17
CA ASN A 18 -1.62 -14.64 14.62
C ASN A 18 -0.99 -15.92 15.22
N GLU A 19 -0.85 -16.97 14.42
CA GLU A 19 -0.21 -18.23 14.83
C GLU A 19 1.33 -18.13 14.95
N ASN A 20 1.94 -17.13 14.31
CA ASN A 20 3.40 -16.96 14.27
C ASN A 20 3.96 -16.04 15.37
N GLY A 21 3.08 -15.42 16.19
CA GLY A 21 3.41 -14.39 17.18
C GLY A 21 3.63 -14.88 18.62
N LYS A 22 4.27 -16.04 18.84
CA LYS A 22 4.67 -16.48 20.19
C LYS A 22 6.18 -16.70 20.29
N ALA A 23 6.96 -15.63 20.33
CA ALA A 23 8.15 -15.54 21.18
C ALA A 23 8.76 -14.12 21.15
N ASN A 24 8.89 -13.58 22.36
CA ASN A 24 9.89 -12.60 22.81
C ASN A 24 9.46 -11.13 22.91
N GLU A 25 8.92 -10.79 24.09
CA GLU A 25 8.91 -9.45 24.67
C GLU A 25 10.32 -9.07 25.15
N THR A 26 10.96 -8.09 24.51
CA THR A 26 11.97 -7.22 25.16
C THR A 26 11.97 -5.84 24.52
N ASP A 27 11.28 -4.91 25.18
CA ASP A 27 11.68 -3.51 25.47
C ASP A 27 12.50 -2.75 24.41
N SER A 28 11.84 -1.85 23.66
CA SER A 28 12.30 -0.50 23.31
C SER A 28 11.20 0.21 22.50
N GLU A 29 10.70 1.33 23.02
CA GLU A 29 9.78 2.25 22.35
C GLU A 29 10.43 2.84 21.08
N ASP A 30 10.36 2.15 19.95
CA ASP A 30 10.58 2.74 18.63
C ASP A 30 9.80 1.95 17.58
N GLU A 31 8.93 2.66 16.89
CA GLU A 31 8.19 2.21 15.71
C GLU A 31 7.35 0.95 15.91
N ASN A 32 6.06 1.16 16.21
CA ASN A 32 5.00 0.23 15.82
C ASN A 32 4.96 0.13 14.28
N MET A 33 6.02 -0.40 13.67
CA MET A 33 6.02 -0.94 12.34
C MET A 33 5.21 -2.23 12.46
N GLU A 34 3.89 -2.06 12.65
CA GLU A 34 2.93 -3.16 12.63
C GLU A 34 3.32 -4.04 11.47
N GLU A 35 3.69 -5.28 11.81
CA GLU A 35 4.28 -6.26 10.91
C GLU A 35 3.64 -6.12 9.54
N SER A 36 4.37 -5.48 8.61
CA SER A 36 3.78 -4.97 7.38
C SER A 36 3.14 -6.15 6.67
N GLN A 37 1.81 -6.20 6.71
CA GLN A 37 1.07 -7.36 6.23
C GLN A 37 1.47 -7.59 4.77
N PRO A 38 1.72 -8.86 4.37
CA PRO A 38 2.10 -9.12 3.00
C PRO A 38 0.99 -8.59 2.08
N LEU A 39 1.38 -7.80 1.07
CA LEU A 39 0.43 -7.29 0.11
C LEU A 39 -0.33 -8.47 -0.51
N ALA A 40 -1.65 -8.49 -0.36
CA ALA A 40 -2.45 -9.65 -0.72
C ALA A 40 -2.23 -10.03 -2.19
N GLN A 41 -2.02 -11.33 -2.47
CA GLN A 41 -1.81 -11.84 -3.83
C GLN A 41 -2.92 -11.41 -4.79
N ILE A 42 -4.16 -11.34 -4.29
CA ILE A 42 -5.32 -10.89 -5.06
C ILE A 42 -5.13 -9.46 -5.58
N LEU A 43 -4.47 -8.58 -4.84
CA LEU A 43 -4.20 -7.21 -5.27
C LEU A 43 -3.14 -7.16 -6.38
N TRP A 44 -2.11 -8.02 -6.31
CA TRP A 44 -1.13 -8.18 -7.40
C TRP A 44 -1.75 -8.74 -8.68
N ASP A 45 -2.69 -9.67 -8.54
CA ASP A 45 -3.35 -10.33 -9.68
C ASP A 45 -4.53 -9.51 -10.24
N THR A 46 -4.92 -8.42 -9.56
CA THR A 46 -6.04 -7.57 -10.00
C THR A 46 -5.63 -6.79 -11.25
N GLN A 47 -6.38 -7.00 -12.34
CA GLN A 47 -6.18 -6.26 -13.58
C GLN A 47 -6.58 -4.79 -13.42
N VAL A 48 -5.77 -3.90 -13.98
CA VAL A 48 -6.09 -2.47 -14.09
C VAL A 48 -7.35 -2.31 -14.97
N PRO A 49 -8.35 -1.52 -14.57
CA PRO A 49 -9.53 -1.27 -15.39
C PRO A 49 -9.16 -0.74 -16.79
N PRO A 50 -9.85 -1.16 -17.86
CA PRO A 50 -9.50 -0.75 -19.23
C PRO A 50 -9.64 0.75 -19.49
N ASN A 51 -10.44 1.45 -18.68
CA ASN A 51 -10.66 2.89 -18.77
C ASN A 51 -9.76 3.71 -17.82
N PHE A 52 -8.78 3.07 -17.17
CA PHE A 52 -7.85 3.77 -16.29
C PHE A 52 -7.08 4.82 -17.10
N LYS A 53 -7.23 6.09 -16.72
CA LYS A 53 -6.46 7.19 -17.28
C LYS A 53 -5.25 7.40 -16.40
N ILE A 54 -4.06 7.27 -16.98
CA ILE A 54 -2.83 7.63 -16.28
C ILE A 54 -2.87 9.15 -16.06
N PRO A 55 -2.79 9.62 -14.80
CA PRO A 55 -2.72 11.05 -14.54
C PRO A 55 -1.44 11.61 -15.18
N HIS A 56 -1.53 12.80 -15.77
CA HIS A 56 -0.35 13.51 -16.23
C HIS A 56 0.37 14.04 -14.99
N LEU A 57 1.58 13.52 -14.74
CA LEU A 57 2.40 13.96 -13.62
C LEU A 57 3.47 14.94 -14.13
N PRO A 58 3.72 16.06 -13.42
CA PRO A 58 4.89 16.89 -13.68
C PRO A 58 6.16 16.04 -13.63
N THR A 59 7.07 16.22 -14.59
CA THR A 59 8.38 15.56 -14.57
C THR A 59 9.41 16.46 -13.90
N PHE A 60 10.24 15.90 -13.02
CA PHE A 60 11.35 16.64 -12.43
C PHE A 60 12.53 16.68 -13.39
N ASP A 61 12.89 17.88 -13.86
CA ASP A 61 13.95 18.07 -14.86
C ASP A 61 15.32 18.43 -14.25
N GLY A 62 15.40 18.43 -12.91
CA GLY A 62 16.57 18.79 -12.12
C GLY A 62 16.92 20.28 -12.10
N LYS A 63 16.11 21.15 -12.72
CA LYS A 63 16.36 22.60 -12.79
C LYS A 63 15.40 23.41 -11.93
N THR A 64 14.19 22.90 -11.73
CA THR A 64 13.21 23.51 -10.81
C THR A 64 13.59 23.23 -9.36
N ASP A 65 13.25 24.15 -8.45
CA ASP A 65 13.41 23.91 -7.02
C ASP A 65 12.62 22.65 -6.60
N PRO A 66 13.21 21.72 -5.80
CA PRO A 66 12.53 20.48 -5.41
C PRO A 66 11.20 20.71 -4.67
N LYS A 67 11.10 21.77 -3.87
CA LYS A 67 9.86 22.09 -3.14
C LYS A 67 8.80 22.62 -4.11
N GLU A 68 9.19 23.45 -5.06
CA GLU A 68 8.27 23.91 -6.13
C GLU A 68 7.74 22.74 -6.97
N HIS A 69 8.61 21.78 -7.31
CA HIS A 69 8.18 20.57 -8.01
C HIS A 69 7.17 19.74 -7.20
N LEU A 70 7.42 19.56 -5.90
CA LEU A 70 6.47 18.85 -5.01
C LEU A 70 5.11 19.55 -4.93
N MET A 71 5.09 20.88 -4.89
CA MET A 71 3.84 21.63 -4.92
C MET A 71 3.10 21.43 -6.25
N ALA A 72 3.80 21.48 -7.38
CA ALA A 72 3.20 21.26 -8.70
C ALA A 72 2.60 19.85 -8.83
N VAL A 73 3.31 18.82 -8.35
CA VAL A 73 2.78 17.45 -8.29
C VAL A 73 1.52 17.40 -7.41
N GLY A 74 1.54 18.03 -6.24
CA GLY A 74 0.39 18.06 -5.32
C GLY A 74 -0.85 18.76 -5.89
N THR A 75 -0.68 19.78 -6.73
CA THR A 75 -1.80 20.49 -7.37
C THR A 75 -2.37 19.77 -8.59
N GLU A 76 -1.52 19.14 -9.41
CA GLU A 76 -1.96 18.42 -10.62
C GLU A 76 -2.57 17.04 -10.30
N THR A 77 -2.25 16.46 -9.13
CA THR A 77 -2.76 15.15 -8.70
C THR A 77 -3.93 15.20 -7.74
N ALA A 78 -4.40 16.39 -7.35
CA ALA A 78 -5.59 16.55 -6.56
C ALA A 78 -6.83 16.11 -7.38
N ILE A 79 -7.45 15.00 -6.97
CA ILE A 79 -8.67 14.42 -7.57
C ILE A 79 -9.90 15.08 -6.97
#